data_AF-A0A3A5ULS5-F1
#
_entry.id   AF-A0A3A5ULS5-F1
#
_cell.length_a   1.000
_cell.length_b   1.000
_cell.length_c   1.000
_cell.angle_alpha   90.00
_cell.angle_beta   90.00
_cell.angle_gamma   90.00
#
_symmetry.space_group_name_H-M   'P 1'
#
loop_
_entity.id
_entity.type
_entity.pdbx_description
1 polymer ?
#
loop_
_entity_poly.entity_id
_entity_poly.type
_entity_poly.pdbx_seq_one_letter_code
_entity_poly.pdbx_strand_id
1 'polypeptide(L)'
;MGFLDRFKQALGFKSETFDSSETEYRDPLEEQMRQAHASRQQSVIDEAMAELEGENQQSKPEHVSDSPPDYDVGAVEAEDLLVEEETESDHSLLNIIEHESVDEMGNHLESVTILGDLPEEVEF
;
A
#
# COMPACT_ATOMS: atom_id res chain seq x y z
N MET A 1 -29.57 34.07 31.25
CA MET A 1 -28.84 35.26 30.76
C MET A 1 -27.50 35.27 31.47
N GLY A 2 -26.47 34.80 30.75
CA GLY A 2 -25.32 34.10 31.34
C GLY A 2 -24.13 35.00 31.68
N PHE A 3 -23.30 34.51 32.60
CA PHE A 3 -22.08 35.16 33.09
C PHE A 3 -21.08 35.56 31.98
N LEU A 4 -21.16 34.93 30.81
CA LEU A 4 -20.38 35.27 29.61
C LEU A 4 -20.75 36.65 29.02
N ASP A 5 -22.00 37.10 29.14
CA ASP A 5 -22.41 38.41 28.63
C ASP A 5 -21.82 39.57 29.45
N ARG A 6 -21.71 39.40 30.78
CA ARG A 6 -21.04 40.39 31.65
C ARG A 6 -19.54 40.47 31.37
N PHE A 7 -18.91 39.36 30.99
CA PHE A 7 -17.49 39.33 30.65
C PHE A 7 -17.20 40.07 29.33
N LYS A 8 -18.06 39.86 28.31
CA LYS A 8 -17.97 40.59 27.02
C LYS A 8 -18.20 42.10 27.19
N GLN A 9 -19.11 42.49 28.08
CA GLN A 9 -19.39 43.90 28.37
C GLN A 9 -18.24 44.61 29.10
N ALA A 10 -17.51 43.90 29.97
CA ALA A 10 -16.34 44.44 30.66
C ALA A 10 -15.12 44.64 29.75
N LEU A 11 -15.01 43.88 28.66
CA LEU A 11 -13.94 43.96 27.67
C LEU A 11 -14.19 44.98 26.55
N GLY A 12 -15.28 45.77 26.64
CA GLY A 12 -15.50 46.89 25.73
C GLY A 12 -15.68 46.50 24.26
N PHE A 13 -16.01 45.23 23.96
CA PHE A 13 -16.43 44.82 22.63
C PHE A 13 -17.79 45.45 22.33
N LYS A 14 -17.77 46.68 21.81
CA LYS A 14 -18.90 47.23 21.06
C LYS A 14 -19.13 46.27 19.89
N SER A 15 -20.22 45.51 19.94
CA SER A 15 -20.78 44.88 18.76
C SER A 15 -21.28 46.01 17.86
N GLU A 16 -20.39 46.50 17.01
CA GLU A 16 -20.78 47.25 15.83
C GLU A 16 -21.59 46.29 14.96
N THR A 17 -22.90 46.43 15.01
CA THR A 17 -23.83 45.81 14.08
C THR A 17 -23.51 46.37 12.70
N PHE A 18 -22.57 45.74 12.02
CA PHE A 18 -22.37 45.91 10.59
C PHE A 18 -23.57 45.24 9.92
N ASP A 19 -24.57 46.06 9.62
CA ASP A 19 -25.70 45.72 8.77
C ASP A 19 -25.17 45.72 7.32
N SER A 20 -24.39 44.69 6.98
CA SER A 20 -23.93 44.43 5.62
C SER A 20 -24.87 43.40 5.02
N SER A 21 -26.04 43.86 4.58
CA SER A 21 -26.80 43.17 3.54
C SER A 21 -26.04 43.31 2.20
N GLU A 22 -24.83 42.76 2.14
CA GLU A 22 -24.18 42.50 0.87
C GLU A 22 -24.88 41.27 0.31
N THR A 23 -25.65 41.47 -0.76
CA THR A 23 -26.02 40.36 -1.63
C THR A 23 -24.73 39.82 -2.21
N GLU A 24 -24.13 38.84 -1.52
CA GLU A 24 -22.96 38.12 -1.99
C GLU A 24 -23.22 37.64 -3.42
N TYR A 25 -22.36 38.03 -4.34
CA TYR A 25 -22.40 37.55 -5.72
C TYR A 25 -22.18 36.04 -5.68
N ARG A 26 -23.26 35.28 -5.88
CA ARG A 26 -23.23 33.83 -5.88
C ARG A 26 -22.78 33.35 -7.25
N ASP A 27 -21.53 32.91 -7.34
CA ASP A 27 -20.99 32.37 -8.58
C ASP A 27 -21.74 31.07 -8.93
N PRO A 28 -22.42 30.99 -10.10
CA PRO A 28 -23.10 29.76 -10.52
C PRO A 28 -22.15 28.57 -10.65
N LEU A 29 -20.84 28.80 -10.85
CA LEU A 29 -19.84 27.75 -10.87
C LEU A 29 -19.59 27.17 -9.48
N GLU A 30 -19.63 27.99 -8.42
CA GLU A 30 -19.43 27.56 -7.04
C GLU A 30 -20.52 26.57 -6.61
N GLU A 31 -21.77 26.82 -7.00
CA GLU A 31 -22.87 25.89 -6.73
C GLU A 31 -22.70 24.55 -7.43
N GLN A 32 -22.27 24.56 -8.69
CA GLN A 32 -21.99 23.35 -9.46
C GLN A 32 -20.84 22.56 -8.83
N MET A 33 -19.76 23.24 -8.45
CA MET A 33 -18.60 22.63 -7.80
C MET A 33 -18.96 22.04 -6.44
N ARG A 34 -19.80 22.72 -5.66
CA ARG A 34 -20.30 22.22 -4.36
C ARG A 34 -21.18 20.99 -4.54
N GLN A 35 -22.05 20.98 -5.54
CA GLN A 35 -22.88 19.81 -5.86
C GLN A 35 -22.04 18.63 -6.34
N ALA A 36 -21.07 18.86 -7.23
CA ALA A 36 -20.16 17.83 -7.74
C ALA A 36 -19.26 17.25 -6.63
N HIS A 37 -18.84 18.09 -5.67
CA HIS A 37 -18.08 17.63 -4.52
C HIS A 37 -18.94 16.78 -3.58
N ALA A 38 -20.18 17.19 -3.30
CA ALA A 38 -21.11 16.43 -2.49
C ALA A 38 -21.46 15.08 -3.13
N SER A 39 -21.66 15.02 -4.45
CA SER A 39 -21.93 13.76 -5.15
C SER A 39 -20.74 12.81 -5.13
N ARG A 40 -19.52 13.32 -5.31
CA ARG A 40 -18.28 12.52 -5.18
C ARG A 40 -18.09 11.99 -3.77
N GLN A 41 -18.38 12.77 -2.74
CA GLN A 41 -18.31 12.29 -1.35
C GLN A 41 -19.29 11.16 -1.10
N GLN A 42 -20.53 11.31 -1.59
CA GLN A 42 -21.54 10.27 -1.45
C GLN A 42 -21.13 8.98 -2.18
N SER A 43 -20.59 9.08 -3.40
CA SER A 43 -20.17 7.89 -4.16
C SER A 43 -19.05 7.11 -3.47
N VAL A 44 -18.08 7.82 -2.85
CA VAL A 44 -16.99 7.17 -2.10
C VAL A 44 -17.53 6.44 -0.86
N ILE A 45 -18.51 7.03 -0.17
CA ILE A 45 -19.15 6.41 0.98
C ILE A 45 -19.96 5.17 0.54
N ASP A 46 -20.72 5.28 -0.55
CA ASP A 46 -21.54 4.18 -1.06
C ASP A 46 -20.68 3.01 -1.55
N GLU A 47 -19.54 3.30 -2.20
CA GLU A 47 -18.55 2.29 -2.62
C GLU A 47 -17.93 1.56 -1.42
N ALA A 48 -17.47 2.31 -0.41
CA ALA A 48 -16.92 1.72 0.81
C ALA A 48 -17.96 0.89 1.58
N MET A 49 -19.21 1.35 1.64
CA MET A 49 -20.31 0.59 2.25
C MET A 49 -20.64 -0.67 1.45
N ALA A 50 -20.65 -0.60 0.12
CA ALA A 50 -20.87 -1.76 -0.74
C ALA A 50 -19.75 -2.80 -0.58
N GLU A 51 -18.51 -2.38 -0.36
CA GLU A 51 -17.38 -3.28 -0.10
C GLU A 51 -17.49 -3.96 1.28
N LEU A 52 -18.01 -3.24 2.29
CA LEU A 52 -18.26 -3.79 3.64
C LEU A 52 -19.50 -4.70 3.71
N GLU A 53 -20.54 -4.39 2.93
CA GLU A 53 -21.77 -5.19 2.80
C GLU A 53 -21.60 -6.36 1.82
N GLY A 54 -20.59 -6.29 0.95
CA GLY A 54 -20.17 -7.37 0.08
C GLY A 54 -19.90 -8.64 0.88
N GLU A 55 -20.34 -9.77 0.34
CA GLU A 55 -20.09 -11.08 0.93
C GLU A 55 -18.60 -11.19 1.24
N ASN A 56 -18.29 -11.41 2.54
CA ASN A 56 -16.94 -11.60 3.03
C ASN A 56 -16.33 -12.72 2.18
N GLN A 57 -15.54 -12.36 1.16
CA GLN A 57 -14.91 -13.35 0.30
C GLN A 57 -14.06 -14.17 1.24
N GLN A 58 -14.56 -15.37 1.54
CA GLN A 58 -14.00 -16.28 2.50
C GLN A 58 -12.59 -16.52 2.01
N SER A 59 -11.63 -15.83 2.63
CA SER A 59 -10.24 -15.88 2.22
C SER A 59 -9.90 -17.36 2.24
N LYS A 60 -9.56 -17.89 1.06
CA LYS A 60 -9.20 -19.29 0.90
C LYS A 60 -8.20 -19.57 2.01
N PRO A 61 -8.44 -20.56 2.90
CA PRO A 61 -7.58 -20.76 4.05
C PRO A 61 -6.16 -20.82 3.52
N GLU A 62 -5.37 -19.84 3.93
CA GLU A 62 -3.96 -19.77 3.56
C GLU A 62 -3.40 -21.12 4.00
N HIS A 63 -2.79 -21.84 3.06
CA HIS A 63 -2.12 -23.08 3.41
C HIS A 63 -0.94 -22.68 4.27
N VAL A 64 -1.17 -22.61 5.59
CA VAL A 64 -0.12 -22.45 6.57
C VAL A 64 0.70 -23.73 6.43
N SER A 65 1.86 -23.61 5.81
CA SER A 65 2.86 -24.66 5.91
C SER A 65 3.18 -24.78 7.39
N ASP A 66 3.22 -26.01 7.90
CA ASP A 66 3.72 -26.24 9.25
C ASP A 66 5.07 -25.54 9.39
N SER A 67 5.30 -24.92 10.56
CA SER A 67 6.59 -24.32 10.85
C SER A 67 7.68 -25.37 10.66
N PRO A 68 8.82 -25.02 10.05
CA PRO A 68 9.93 -25.95 9.94
C PRO A 68 10.26 -26.51 11.33
N PRO A 69 10.71 -27.77 11.42
CA PRO A 69 11.11 -28.35 12.69
C PRO A 69 12.14 -27.45 13.37
N ASP A 70 12.03 -27.31 14.68
CA ASP A 70 13.04 -26.60 15.46
C ASP A 70 14.41 -27.24 15.14
N TYR A 71 15.41 -26.45 14.78
CA TYR A 71 16.73 -26.98 14.40
C TYR A 71 17.49 -27.60 15.60
N ASP A 72 16.89 -27.59 16.78
CA ASP A 72 17.49 -27.96 18.07
C ASP A 72 16.69 -29.07 18.80
N VAL A 73 16.13 -30.05 18.06
CA VAL A 73 15.42 -31.21 18.65
C VAL A 73 16.30 -32.45 18.87
N GLY A 74 17.63 -32.31 18.84
CA GLY A 74 18.57 -33.42 19.06
C GLY A 74 19.14 -33.41 20.48
N ALA A 75 19.19 -34.57 21.14
CA ALA A 75 20.12 -34.75 22.25
C ALA A 75 21.53 -34.84 21.65
N VAL A 76 22.37 -33.84 21.92
CA VAL A 76 23.78 -33.83 21.51
C VAL A 76 24.61 -34.32 22.68
N GLU A 77 25.29 -35.44 22.52
CA GLU A 77 26.22 -35.93 23.53
C GLU A 77 27.56 -35.18 23.42
N ALA A 78 28.31 -35.12 24.52
CA ALA A 78 29.58 -34.39 24.53
C ALA A 78 30.60 -34.96 23.53
N GLU A 79 30.48 -36.25 23.20
CA GLU A 79 31.34 -36.89 22.21
C GLU A 79 31.06 -36.40 20.77
N ASP A 80 29.81 -36.04 20.45
CA ASP A 80 29.43 -35.57 19.11
C ASP A 80 30.02 -34.18 18.79
N LEU A 81 30.23 -33.36 19.82
CA LEU A 81 30.85 -32.03 19.70
C LEU A 81 32.38 -32.09 19.55
N LEU A 82 32.99 -33.23 19.88
CA LEU A 82 34.43 -33.43 19.88
C LEU A 82 34.91 -34.13 18.59
N VAL A 83 33.99 -34.55 17.73
CA VAL A 83 34.32 -34.96 16.36
C VAL A 83 34.60 -33.67 15.59
N GLU A 84 35.87 -33.42 15.27
CA GLU A 84 36.21 -32.41 14.26
C GLU A 84 35.43 -32.79 12.99
N GLU A 85 34.51 -31.93 12.57
CA GLU A 85 33.72 -32.09 11.35
C GLU A 85 34.74 -32.26 10.19
N GLU A 86 34.96 -33.50 9.76
CA GLU A 86 36.14 -33.85 8.95
C GLU A 86 36.11 -33.22 7.55
N THR A 87 35.01 -32.58 7.16
CA THR A 87 34.94 -31.80 5.92
C THR A 87 33.95 -30.67 6.07
N GLU A 88 34.43 -29.44 6.18
CA GLU A 88 33.69 -28.26 5.78
C GLU A 88 33.37 -28.43 4.28
N SER A 89 32.21 -29.04 4.00
CA SER A 89 31.85 -29.41 2.64
C SER A 89 31.48 -28.15 1.89
N ASP A 90 32.41 -27.69 1.04
CA ASP A 90 32.18 -26.54 0.18
C ASP A 90 31.03 -26.83 -0.79
N HIS A 91 29.88 -26.25 -0.52
CA HIS A 91 28.68 -26.34 -1.33
C HIS A 91 28.57 -25.22 -2.37
N SER A 92 29.61 -24.40 -2.53
CA SER A 92 29.62 -23.27 -3.47
C SER A 92 29.38 -23.69 -4.92
N LEU A 93 29.63 -24.96 -5.26
CA LEU A 93 29.45 -25.52 -6.59
C LEU A 93 28.13 -26.29 -6.77
N LEU A 94 27.27 -26.38 -5.75
CA LEU A 94 25.97 -27.03 -5.88
C LEU A 94 24.98 -26.09 -6.58
N ASN A 95 24.25 -26.63 -7.57
CA ASN A 95 23.20 -25.94 -8.33
C ASN A 95 23.68 -24.75 -9.19
N ILE A 96 24.94 -24.72 -9.63
CA ILE A 96 25.39 -23.79 -10.68
C ILE A 96 25.06 -24.39 -12.05
N ILE A 97 24.43 -23.59 -12.91
CA ILE A 97 24.28 -23.89 -14.33
C ILE A 97 25.30 -23.01 -15.08
N GLU A 98 26.36 -23.63 -15.58
CA GLU A 98 27.38 -22.96 -16.39
C GLU A 98 26.92 -22.92 -17.87
N HIS A 99 27.06 -21.77 -18.51
CA HIS A 99 26.84 -21.59 -19.94
C HIS A 99 28.12 -21.05 -20.57
N GLU A 100 28.56 -21.64 -21.69
CA GLU A 100 29.79 -21.22 -22.38
C GLU A 100 29.58 -19.95 -23.22
N SER A 101 28.32 -19.66 -23.58
CA SER A 101 27.95 -18.48 -24.36
C SER A 101 26.53 -18.03 -24.07
N VAL A 102 26.23 -16.76 -24.38
CA VAL A 102 24.88 -16.17 -24.23
C VAL A 102 23.86 -16.90 -25.12
N ASP A 103 24.29 -17.49 -26.23
CA ASP A 103 23.43 -18.26 -27.13
C ASP A 103 22.86 -19.52 -26.46
N GLU A 104 23.59 -20.12 -25.50
CA GLU A 104 23.13 -21.30 -24.73
C GLU A 104 22.15 -20.95 -23.61
N MET A 105 22.11 -19.67 -23.18
CA MET A 105 21.19 -19.21 -22.15
C MET A 105 19.74 -19.19 -22.65
N GLY A 106 19.52 -19.27 -23.98
CA GLY A 106 18.19 -19.23 -24.58
C GLY A 106 17.54 -17.85 -24.50
N ASN A 107 16.59 -17.58 -25.41
CA ASN A 107 15.92 -16.30 -25.48
C ASN A 107 14.71 -16.25 -24.52
N HIS A 108 14.96 -16.06 -23.23
CA HIS A 108 13.91 -15.92 -22.22
C HIS A 108 12.97 -14.74 -22.46
N LEU A 109 13.36 -13.79 -23.31
CA LEU A 109 12.59 -12.60 -23.66
C LEU A 109 11.76 -12.79 -24.95
N GLU A 110 11.85 -13.94 -25.63
CA GLU A 110 11.12 -14.20 -26.88
C GLU A 110 9.59 -14.11 -26.71
N SER A 111 9.08 -14.42 -25.51
CA SER A 111 7.64 -14.36 -25.19
C SER A 111 7.21 -13.06 -24.50
N VAL A 112 8.14 -12.16 -24.23
CA VAL A 112 7.85 -10.92 -23.48
C VAL A 112 7.26 -9.89 -24.43
N THR A 113 6.07 -9.39 -24.10
CA THR A 113 5.44 -8.29 -24.84
C THR A 113 6.04 -6.96 -24.39
N ILE A 114 6.63 -6.21 -25.32
CA ILE A 114 7.14 -4.87 -25.05
C ILE A 114 5.94 -3.92 -24.90
N LEU A 115 5.83 -3.27 -23.73
CA LEU A 115 4.80 -2.26 -23.46
C LEU A 115 5.44 -0.87 -23.49
N GLY A 116 5.12 -0.06 -24.51
CA GLY A 116 5.62 1.30 -24.69
C GLY A 116 5.86 1.64 -26.17
N ASP A 117 6.22 2.89 -26.45
CA ASP A 117 6.64 3.30 -27.79
C ASP A 117 8.02 2.72 -28.10
N LEU A 118 8.12 1.96 -29.20
CA LEU A 118 9.38 1.48 -29.73
C LEU A 118 10.08 2.67 -30.43
N PRO A 119 11.29 3.08 -29.99
CA PRO A 119 12.01 4.14 -30.67
C PRO A 119 12.36 3.70 -32.10
N GLU A 120 12.24 4.62 -33.07
CA GLU A 120 12.50 4.37 -34.50
C GLU A 120 13.95 3.90 -34.80
N GLU A 121 14.83 3.94 -33.80
CA GLU A 121 16.26 3.60 -33.89
C GLU A 121 16.56 2.11 -33.66
N VAL A 122 15.56 1.29 -33.31
CA VAL A 122 15.74 -0.15 -33.04
C VAL A 122 15.12 -0.98 -34.17
N GLU A 123 15.98 -1.51 -35.05
CA GLU A 123 15.64 -2.58 -35.99
C GLU A 123 16.22 -3.92 -35.50
N PHE A 124 15.45 -5.01 -35.62
CA PHE A 124 15.83 -6.37 -35.23
C PHE A 124 16.57 -7.11 -36.35
#